data_AF-A0A7C4DMZ2-F1
#
_entry.id   AF-A0A7C4DMZ2-F1
#
_cell.length_a   1.000
_cell.length_b   1.000
_cell.length_c   1.000
_cell.angle_alpha   90.00
_cell.angle_beta   90.00
_cell.angle_gamma   90.00
#
_symmetry.space_group_name_H-M   'P 1'
#
loop_
_entity.id
_entity.type
_entity.pdbx_description
1 polymer ?
#
loop_
_entity_poly.entity_id
_entity_poly.type
_entity_poly.pdbx_seq_one_letter_code
_entity_poly.pdbx_strand_id
1 'polypeptide(L)'
;MNLLKLGVVLVFVGMILAVIATFLQALGGISVSGGGCIVVGFIPVCFGVGEHALPAIMIVLVLAIALVVISLLFMTYVHRRIKETIPHGVAT
;
A
#
# COMPACT_ATOMS: atom_id res chain seq x y z
N MET A 1 -17.98 -1.16 -9.32
CA MET A 1 -17.31 -2.04 -8.32
C MET A 1 -16.84 -1.15 -7.17
N ASN A 2 -17.30 -1.39 -5.94
CA ASN A 2 -17.01 -0.49 -4.81
C ASN A 2 -15.52 -0.59 -4.43
N LEU A 3 -14.83 0.55 -4.33
CA LEU A 3 -13.40 0.63 -3.92
C LEU A 3 -13.12 -0.15 -2.63
N LEU A 4 -14.08 -0.15 -1.71
CA LEU A 4 -14.01 -0.89 -0.46
C LEU A 4 -13.99 -2.42 -0.67
N LYS A 5 -14.76 -2.93 -1.63
CA LYS A 5 -14.74 -4.36 -2.01
C LYS A 5 -13.40 -4.75 -2.64
N LEU A 6 -12.83 -3.88 -3.48
CA LEU A 6 -11.52 -4.10 -4.08
C LEU A 6 -10.42 -4.16 -3.02
N GLY A 7 -10.43 -3.22 -2.08
CA GLY A 7 -9.48 -3.19 -0.97
C GLY A 7 -9.54 -4.44 -0.09
N VAL A 8 -10.75 -4.88 0.29
CA VAL A 8 -10.93 -6.10 1.10
C VAL A 8 -10.37 -7.35 0.39
N VAL A 9 -10.62 -7.49 -0.91
CA VAL A 9 -10.08 -8.60 -1.71
C VAL A 9 -8.55 -8.57 -1.72
N LEU A 10 -7.94 -7.39 -1.94
CA LEU A 10 -6.49 -7.23 -1.91
C LEU A 10 -5.86 -7.64 -0.57
N VAL A 11 -6.48 -7.27 0.56
CA VAL A 11 -6.00 -7.66 1.90
C VAL A 11 -6.06 -9.18 2.07
N PHE A 12 -7.16 -9.81 1.67
CA PHE A 12 -7.32 -11.26 1.76
C PHE A 12 -6.30 -12.01 0.90
N VAL A 13 -6.10 -11.57 -0.34
CA VAL A 13 -5.09 -12.16 -1.24
C VAL A 13 -3.69 -12.04 -0.63
N GLY A 14 -3.32 -10.87 -0.11
CA GLY A 14 -2.04 -10.67 0.56
C GLY A 14 -1.86 -11.58 1.78
N MET A 15 -2.90 -11.75 2.59
CA MET A 15 -2.87 -12.63 3.75
C MET A 15 -2.68 -14.10 3.35
N ILE A 16 -3.41 -14.58 2.33
CA ILE A 16 -3.27 -15.94 1.82
C ILE A 16 -1.85 -16.19 1.31
N LEU A 17 -1.27 -15.23 0.56
CA LEU A 17 0.11 -15.33 0.08
C LEU A 17 1.12 -15.40 1.24
N ALA A 18 0.92 -14.62 2.30
CA ALA A 18 1.78 -14.67 3.49
C ALA A 18 1.72 -16.03 4.21
N VAL A 19 0.52 -16.61 4.33
CA VAL A 19 0.33 -17.95 4.90
C VAL A 19 1.01 -19.02 4.04
N ILE A 20 0.83 -18.97 2.72
CA ILE A 20 1.47 -19.92 1.81
C ILE A 20 3.00 -19.81 1.90
N ALA A 21 3.55 -18.60 1.90
CA ALA A 21 4.99 -18.37 1.98
C ALA A 21 5.58 -18.95 3.28
N THR A 22 4.97 -18.65 4.43
CA THR A 22 5.44 -19.15 5.74
C THR A 22 5.30 -20.66 5.86
N PHE A 23 4.22 -21.24 5.34
CA PHE A 23 4.02 -22.69 5.31
C PHE A 23 5.08 -23.41 4.46
N LEU A 24 5.43 -22.82 3.31
CA LEU A 24 6.41 -23.38 2.40
C LEU A 24 7.85 -23.24 2.94
N GLN A 25 8.12 -22.19 3.73
CA GLN A 25 9.35 -22.06 4.52
C GLN A 25 9.44 -23.15 5.61
N ALA A 26 8.35 -23.43 6.32
CA ALA A 26 8.31 -24.47 7.35
C ALA A 26 8.55 -25.88 6.82
N LEU A 27 8.19 -26.14 5.55
CA LEU A 27 8.46 -27.39 4.84
C LEU A 27 9.93 -27.54 4.38
N GLY A 28 10.79 -26.55 4.66
CA GLY A 28 12.23 -26.60 4.38
C GLY A 28 12.62 -26.33 2.93
N GLY A 29 11.67 -25.90 2.08
CA GLY A 29 11.89 -25.78 0.64
C GLY A 29 12.51 -24.47 0.17
N ILE A 30 12.43 -23.39 0.97
CA ILE A 30 12.79 -22.04 0.51
C ILE A 30 13.13 -21.08 1.67
N SER A 31 14.09 -20.19 1.42
CA SER A 31 14.36 -19.02 2.26
C SER A 31 13.36 -17.92 1.89
N VAL A 32 12.43 -17.62 2.79
CA VAL A 32 11.47 -16.52 2.61
C VAL A 32 12.03 -15.26 3.23
N SER A 33 12.06 -14.20 2.43
CA SER A 33 12.33 -12.85 2.91
C SER A 33 11.04 -12.03 2.87
N GLY A 34 10.82 -11.27 3.93
CA GLY A 34 9.65 -10.42 4.10
C GLY A 34 10.05 -8.96 4.16
N GLY A 35 9.12 -8.08 3.84
CA GLY A 35 9.30 -6.65 4.01
C GLY A 35 7.97 -5.94 4.17
N GLY A 36 7.98 -4.80 4.84
CA GLY A 36 6.80 -4.00 5.09
C GLY A 36 7.17 -2.53 5.23
N CYS A 37 6.23 -1.65 4.91
CA CYS A 37 6.40 -0.22 5.14
C CYS A 37 5.27 0.33 5.99
N ILE A 38 5.60 1.25 6.88
CA ILE A 38 4.64 2.03 7.67
C ILE A 38 4.73 3.46 7.17
N VAL A 39 3.60 4.03 6.75
CA VAL A 39 3.54 5.42 6.30
C VAL A 39 3.27 6.30 7.51
N VAL A 40 4.24 7.13 7.88
CA VAL A 40 4.10 8.12 8.96
C VAL A 40 3.98 9.50 8.31
N GLY A 41 2.78 10.07 8.31
CA GLY A 41 2.49 11.30 7.57
C GLY A 41 2.63 11.10 6.06
N PHE A 42 3.74 11.58 5.50
CA PHE A 42 4.07 11.46 4.07
C PHE A 42 5.32 10.60 3.80
N ILE A 43 6.01 10.11 4.84
CA ILE A 43 7.28 9.40 4.71
C ILE A 43 7.04 7.90 4.93
N PRO A 44 7.28 7.04 3.90
CA PRO A 44 7.23 5.60 4.08
C PRO A 44 8.50 5.11 4.78
N VAL A 45 8.34 4.48 5.95
CA VAL A 45 9.43 3.83 6.68
C VAL A 45 9.35 2.33 6.41
N CYS A 46 10.35 1.79 5.71
CA CYS A 46 10.36 0.41 5.22
C CYS A 46 11.36 -0.46 5.99
N PHE A 47 10.95 -1.68 6.28
CA PHE A 47 11.72 -2.70 6.99
C PHE A 47 11.71 -4.01 6.20
N GLY A 48 12.76 -4.81 6.36
CA GLY A 48 12.88 -6.12 5.72
C GLY A 48 13.58 -7.11 6.63
N VAL A 49 13.22 -8.38 6.44
CA VAL A 49 13.74 -9.52 7.18
C VAL A 49 14.06 -10.66 6.22
N GLY A 50 15.09 -11.43 6.53
CA GLY A 50 15.53 -12.58 5.72
C GLY A 50 16.77 -12.31 4.86
N GLU A 51 17.23 -13.35 4.19
CA GLU A 51 18.48 -13.38 3.42
C GLU A 51 18.48 -12.43 2.21
N HIS A 52 17.29 -12.14 1.68
CA HIS A 52 17.05 -11.22 0.58
C HIS A 52 16.29 -9.97 1.08
N ALA A 53 16.56 -9.52 2.30
CA ALA A 53 15.94 -8.34 2.88
C ALA A 53 16.19 -7.07 2.05
N LEU A 54 17.41 -6.85 1.54
CA LEU A 54 17.73 -5.67 0.73
C LEU A 54 16.85 -5.54 -0.53
N PRO A 55 16.77 -6.55 -1.42
CA PRO A 55 15.89 -6.45 -2.59
C PRO A 55 14.41 -6.40 -2.20
N ALA A 56 13.99 -7.08 -1.13
CA ALA A 56 12.62 -6.97 -0.62
C ALA A 56 12.29 -5.52 -0.18
N ILE A 57 13.16 -4.87 0.59
CA ILE A 57 13.00 -3.47 1.02
C ILE A 57 12.90 -2.54 -0.18
N MET A 58 13.74 -2.72 -1.20
CA MET A 58 13.72 -1.88 -2.40
C MET A 58 12.39 -1.99 -3.14
N ILE A 59 11.86 -3.21 -3.30
CA ILE A 59 10.56 -3.43 -3.95
C ILE A 59 9.43 -2.76 -3.16
N VAL A 60 9.36 -2.99 -1.84
CA VAL A 60 8.28 -2.44 -1.02
C VAL A 60 8.40 -0.92 -0.90
N LEU A 61 9.61 -0.35 -0.89
CA LEU A 61 9.83 1.09 -0.92
C LEU A 61 9.30 1.73 -2.20
N VAL A 62 9.60 1.15 -3.37
CA VAL A 62 9.09 1.65 -4.65
C VAL A 62 7.56 1.60 -4.69
N LEU A 63 6.96 0.50 -4.21
CA LEU A 63 5.51 0.36 -4.10
C LEU A 63 4.89 1.38 -3.13
N ALA A 64 5.52 1.62 -1.99
CA ALA A 64 5.06 2.59 -1.00
C ALA A 64 5.10 4.02 -1.55
N ILE A 65 6.19 4.39 -2.24
CA ILE A 65 6.29 5.69 -2.91
C ILE A 65 5.20 5.84 -3.97
N ALA A 66 4.99 4.82 -4.82
CA ALA A 66 3.93 4.83 -5.82
C ALA A 66 2.55 5.03 -5.18
N LEU A 67 2.25 4.33 -4.08
CA LEU A 67 1.00 4.48 -3.34
C LEU A 67 0.83 5.88 -2.76
N VAL A 68 1.87 6.48 -2.18
CA VAL A 68 1.84 7.86 -1.68
C VAL A 68 1.55 8.84 -2.82
N VAL A 69 2.23 8.70 -3.96
CA VAL A 69 1.99 9.55 -5.14
C VAL A 69 0.56 9.41 -5.65
N ILE A 70 0.05 8.18 -5.80
CA ILE A 70 -1.33 7.93 -6.22
C ILE A 70 -2.31 8.55 -5.22
N SER A 71 -2.06 8.41 -3.91
CA SER A 71 -2.90 8.98 -2.86
C SER A 71 -2.94 10.51 -2.94
N LEU A 72 -1.79 11.17 -3.14
CA LEU A 72 -1.71 12.63 -3.31
C LEU A 72 -2.42 13.10 -4.58
N LEU A 73 -2.25 12.39 -5.70
CA LEU A 73 -2.96 12.69 -6.94
C LEU A 73 -4.47 12.52 -6.77
N PHE A 74 -4.92 11.47 -6.08
CA PHE A 74 -6.33 11.24 -5.81
C PHE A 74 -6.89 12.33 -4.88
N MET A 75 -6.17 12.69 -3.82
CA MET A 75 -6.57 13.75 -2.89
C MET A 75 -6.72 15.10 -3.61
N THR A 76 -5.73 15.49 -4.42
CA THR A 76 -5.78 16.74 -5.18
C THR A 76 -6.89 16.73 -6.24
N TYR A 77 -7.14 15.59 -6.89
CA TYR A 77 -8.26 15.43 -7.81
C TYR A 77 -9.61 15.61 -7.12
N VAL A 78 -9.84 14.92 -5.99
CA VAL A 78 -11.07 15.03 -5.21
C VAL A 78 -11.27 16.46 -4.71
N HIS A 79 -10.22 17.10 -4.20
CA HIS A 79 -10.30 18.47 -3.69
C HIS A 79 -10.62 19.49 -4.80
N ARG A 80 -10.18 19.25 -6.04
CA ARG A 80 -10.59 20.05 -7.21
C ARG A 80 -12.07 19.83 -7.54
N ARG A 81 -12.55 18.59 -7.51
CA ARG A 81 -13.96 18.28 -7.75
C ARG A 81 -14.90 18.91 -6.72
N ILE A 82 -14.51 18.93 -5.45
CA ILE A 82 -15.30 19.55 -4.38
C ILE A 82 -15.41 21.08 -4.60
N LYS A 83 -14.31 21.75 -4.97
CA LYS A 83 -14.34 23.19 -5.26
C LYS A 83 -15.27 23.55 -6.43
N GLU A 84 -15.34 22.72 -7.47
CA GLU A 84 -16.26 22.98 -8.60
C GLU A 84 -17.74 22.71 -8.26
N THR A 85 -18.02 21.97 -7.19
CA THR A 85 -19.39 21.63 -6.78
C THR A 85 -19.99 22.66 -5.80
N ILE A 86 -19.17 23.55 -5.20
CA ILE A 86 -19.63 24.65 -4.35
C ILE A 86 -19.60 25.94 -5.17
N PRO A 87 -20.68 26.30 -5.89
CA PRO A 87 -20.80 27.62 -6.48
C PRO A 87 -20.76 28.68 -5.37
N HIS A 88 -20.10 29.80 -5.67
CA HIS A 88 -19.89 30.99 -4.85
C HIS A 88 -21.20 31.72 -4.40
N GLY A 89 -22.24 31.00 -3.97
CA GLY A 89 -23.60 31.54 -3.79
C GLY A 89 -24.17 31.50 -2.38
N VAL A 90 -23.44 31.09 -1.34
CA VAL A 90 -23.93 31.11 0.05
C VAL A 90 -22.85 31.65 1.00
N ALA A 91 -22.51 32.92 0.78
CA ALA A 91 -21.84 33.76 1.77
C ALA A 91 -22.52 35.13 1.70
N THR A 92 -23.77 35.18 2.14
CA THR A 92 -24.41 36.39 2.67
C THR A 92 -24.34 36.34 4.17
#